data_AF-A0A924KDD9-F1
#
_entry.id   AF-A0A924KDD9-F1
#
_cell.length_a   1.000
_cell.length_b   1.000
_cell.length_c   1.000
_cell.angle_alpha   90.00
_cell.angle_beta   90.00
_cell.angle_gamma   90.00
#
_symmetry.space_group_name_H-M   'P 1'
#
loop_
_entity.id
_entity.type
_entity.pdbx_description
1 polymer ?
#
loop_
_entity_poly.entity_id
_entity_poly.type
_entity_poly.pdbx_seq_one_letter_code
_entity_poly.pdbx_strand_id
1 'polypeptide(L)' 'MFITKPSLPKGTRDFSPQEMVKRNYIFDTIKSVFKKYGYAEIQTPSMENLGTLTGKYGDEGDKLIFKILNSGDF' A
#
# COMPACT_ATOMS: atom_id res chain seq x y z
N MET A 1 -13.50 3.12 32.69
CA MET A 1 -12.76 2.69 31.50
C MET A 1 -12.86 3.81 30.49
N PHE A 2 -11.76 4.48 30.15
CA PHE A 2 -11.78 5.54 29.14
C PHE A 2 -12.03 4.90 27.78
N ILE A 3 -13.14 5.26 27.12
CA ILE A 3 -13.43 4.84 25.75
C ILE A 3 -12.73 5.84 24.83
N THR A 4 -11.58 5.47 24.31
CA THR A 4 -10.91 6.22 23.25
C THR A 4 -11.71 6.07 21.96
N LYS A 5 -12.16 7.19 21.38
CA LYS A 5 -12.77 7.17 20.04
C LYS A 5 -11.73 6.66 19.04
N PRO A 6 -12.06 5.66 18.21
CA PRO A 6 -11.15 5.23 17.14
C PRO A 6 -10.81 6.41 16.24
N SER A 7 -9.54 6.49 15.84
CA SER A 7 -9.04 7.51 14.92
C SER A 7 -8.12 6.85 13.90
N LEU A 8 -8.08 7.42 12.69
CA LEU A 8 -7.19 6.96 11.65
C LEU A 8 -5.72 7.20 12.03
N PRO A 9 -4.78 6.29 11.67
CA PRO A 9 -3.35 6.57 11.77
C PRO A 9 -2.98 7.86 11.02
N LYS A 10 -2.00 8.60 11.55
CA LYS A 10 -1.51 9.82 10.90
C LYS A 10 -1.08 9.54 9.46
N GLY A 11 -1.43 10.43 8.53
CA GLY A 11 -1.11 10.31 7.11
C GLY A 11 -2.06 9.38 6.32
N THR A 12 -3.11 8.86 6.95
CA THR A 12 -4.15 8.05 6.28
C THR A 12 -5.48 8.79 6.21
N ARG A 13 -6.35 8.37 5.29
CA ARG A 13 -7.70 8.92 5.11
C ARG A 13 -8.65 7.88 4.54
N ASP A 14 -9.93 8.02 4.87
CA ASP A 14 -11.00 7.27 4.22
C ASP A 14 -11.31 7.85 2.84
N PHE A 15 -11.87 7.03 1.96
CA PHE A 15 -12.37 7.44 0.65
C PHE A 15 -13.88 7.27 0.60
N SER A 16 -14.58 8.37 0.34
CA SER A 16 -16.03 8.37 0.14
C SER A 16 -16.43 7.62 -1.14
N PRO A 17 -17.70 7.20 -1.28
CA PRO A 17 -18.18 6.59 -2.51
C PRO A 17 -17.89 7.44 -3.76
N GLN A 18 -18.08 8.76 -3.69
CA GLN A 18 -17.81 9.67 -4.81
C GLN A 18 -16.32 9.70 -5.19
N GLU A 19 -15.41 9.63 -4.22
CA GLU A 19 -13.98 9.54 -4.49
C GLU A 19 -13.60 8.20 -5.11
N MET A 20 -14.17 7.10 -4.61
CA MET A 20 -13.92 5.76 -5.14
C MET A 20 -14.36 5.61 -6.59
N VAL A 21 -15.51 6.18 -6.98
CA VAL A 21 -15.97 6.20 -8.38
C VAL A 21 -14.92 6.85 -9.29
N LYS A 22 -14.40 8.02 -8.89
CA LYS A 22 -13.37 8.74 -9.68
C LYS A 22 -12.06 7.96 -9.74
N ARG A 23 -11.64 7.33 -8.63
CA ARG A 23 -10.42 6.51 -8.59
C ARG A 23 -10.53 5.30 -9.50
N ASN A 24 -11.66 4.60 -9.45
CA ASN A 24 -11.89 3.41 -10.28
C ASN A 24 -11.88 3.78 -11.77
N TYR A 25 -12.48 4.90 -12.16
CA TYR A 25 -12.39 5.39 -13.54
C TYR A 25 -10.94 5.54 -14.03
N ILE A 26 -10.06 6.10 -13.19
CA ILE A 26 -8.63 6.24 -13.50
C ILE A 26 -7.97 4.87 -13.64
N PHE A 27 -8.17 3.97 -12.67
CA PHE A 27 -7.59 2.62 -12.71
C PHE A 27 -8.07 1.83 -13.93
N ASP A 28 -9.36 1.85 -14.23
CA ASP A 28 -9.95 1.13 -15.35
C ASP A 28 -9.42 1.65 -16.69
N THR A 29 -9.27 2.97 -16.82
CA THR A 29 -8.66 3.59 -18.00
C THR A 29 -7.24 3.08 -18.19
N ILE A 30 -6.40 3.12 -17.15
CA ILE A 30 -5.01 2.64 -17.21
C ILE A 30 -4.96 1.14 -17.54
N LYS A 31 -5.77 0.32 -16.85
CA LYS A 31 -5.85 -1.13 -17.09
C LYS A 31 -6.25 -1.45 -18.53
N SER A 32 -7.20 -0.69 -19.10
CA SER A 32 -7.63 -0.89 -20.49
C SER A 32 -6.48 -0.69 -21.49
N VAL A 33 -5.62 0.30 -21.25
CA VAL A 33 -4.44 0.56 -22.09
C VAL A 33 -3.43 -0.58 -21.97
N PHE A 34 -3.07 -1.01 -20.75
CA PHE A 34 -2.15 -2.13 -20.57
C PHE A 34 -2.65 -3.41 -21.24
N LYS A 35 -3.94 -3.74 -21.10
CA LYS A 35 -4.56 -4.88 -21.77
C LYS A 35 -4.49 -4.79 -23.30
N LYS A 36 -4.69 -3.59 -23.86
CA LYS A 36 -4.58 -3.34 -25.31
C LYS A 36 -3.20 -3.72 -25.86
N TYR A 37 -2.14 -3.57 -25.07
CA TYR A 37 -0.77 -3.91 -25.45
C TYR A 37 -0.31 -5.30 -24.97
N GLY A 38 -1.23 -6.16 -24.50
CA GLY A 38 -0.92 -7.55 -24.16
C GLY A 38 -0.25 -7.75 -22.80
N TYR A 39 -0.23 -6.73 -21.93
CA TYR A 39 0.29 -6.89 -20.57
C TYR A 39 -0.73 -7.63 -19.68
N ALA A 40 -0.22 -8.54 -18.86
CA ALA A 40 -0.99 -9.26 -17.85
C ALA A 40 -0.79 -8.61 -16.46
N GLU A 41 -1.88 -8.51 -15.70
CA GLU A 41 -1.83 -8.04 -14.32
C GLU A 41 -1.27 -9.16 -13.42
N ILE A 42 -0.35 -8.79 -12.53
CA ILE A 42 0.08 -9.61 -11.40
C ILE A 42 -0.06 -8.78 -10.13
N GLN A 43 -0.28 -9.44 -9.01
CA GLN A 43 -0.31 -8.82 -7.69
C GLN A 43 0.64 -9.57 -6.78
N THR A 44 1.48 -8.84 -6.06
CA THR A 44 2.38 -9.38 -5.04
C THR A 44 1.77 -9.13 -3.65
N PRO A 45 2.20 -9.86 -2.62
CA PRO A 45 1.85 -9.55 -1.24
C PRO A 45 2.17 -8.09 -0.88
N SER A 46 1.37 -7.49 -0.01
CA SER A 46 1.63 -6.13 0.50
C SER A 46 2.86 -6.04 1.41
N MET A 47 3.31 -7.18 1.93
CA MET A 47 4.45 -7.32 2.83
C MET A 47 5.45 -8.29 2.21
N GLU A 48 6.72 -7.92 2.24
CA GLU A 48 7.82 -8.71 1.71
C GLU A 48 8.88 -8.92 2.78
N ASN A 49 9.77 -9.91 2.57
CA ASN A 49 10.91 -10.11 3.46
C ASN A 49 11.78 -8.84 3.49
N LEU A 50 12.27 -8.44 4.67
CA LEU A 50 13.07 -7.23 4.82
C LEU A 50 14.30 -7.23 3.89
N GLY A 51 14.99 -8.37 3.78
CA GLY A 51 16.14 -8.53 2.89
C GLY A 51 15.80 -8.37 1.39
N THR A 52 14.54 -8.55 1.00
CA THR A 52 14.07 -8.30 -0.38
C THR A 52 14.01 -6.80 -0.68
N LEU A 53 13.78 -5.95 0.33
CA LEU A 53 13.53 -4.52 0.17
C LEU A 53 14.76 -3.64 0.49
N THR A 54 15.58 -4.05 1.46
CA THR A 54 16.75 -3.27 1.91
C THR A 54 17.85 -3.18 0.86
N GLY A 55 18.53 -2.03 0.82
CA GLY A 55 19.65 -1.76 -0.08
C GLY A 55 19.26 -1.43 -1.53
N LYS A 56 17.98 -1.53 -1.90
CA LYS A 56 17.48 -1.18 -3.25
C LYS A 56 17.22 0.31 -3.44
N TYR A 57 16.98 1.04 -2.34
CA TYR A 57 16.56 2.44 -2.36
C TYR A 57 17.56 3.39 -1.69
N GLY A 58 18.78 2.90 -1.44
CA GLY A 58 19.81 3.62 -0.69
C GLY A 58 19.52 3.74 0.81
N ASP A 59 20.49 4.23 1.57
CA ASP A 59 20.43 4.27 3.03
C ASP A 59 19.29 5.14 3.58
N GLU A 60 18.86 6.16 2.82
CA GLU A 60 17.71 6.99 3.17
C GLU A 60 16.38 6.31 2.87
N GLY A 61 16.29 5.56 1.77
CA GLY A 61 15.08 4.83 1.39
C GLY A 61 14.73 3.72 2.37
N ASP A 62 15.76 3.03 2.91
CA ASP A 62 15.57 1.96 3.89
C ASP A 62 14.95 2.45 5.21
N LYS A 63 15.13 3.73 5.55
CA LYS A 63 14.54 4.37 6.74
C LYS A 63 13.04 4.62 6.59
N LEU A 64 12.52 4.61 5.37
CA LEU A 64 11.11 4.87 5.05
C LEU A 64 10.25 3.59 4.99
N ILE A 65 10.87 2.41 5.15
CA ILE A 65 10.17 1.12 5.12
C ILE A 65 9.42 0.89 6.43
N PHE A 66 8.12 0.62 6.35
CA PHE A 66 7.35 0.10 7.48
C PHE A 66 7.76 -1.34 7.78
N LYS A 67 8.29 -1.58 8.99
CA LYS A 67 8.73 -2.90 9.44
C LYS A 67 7.64 -3.56 10.27
N ILE A 68 7.30 -4.79 9.93
CA ILE A 68 6.46 -5.64 10.79
C ILE A 68 7.35 -6.19 11.90
N LEU A 69 6.88 -6.06 13.13
CA LEU A 69 7.55 -6.63 14.30
C LEU A 69 7.27 -8.14 14.35
N ASN A 70 8.31 -8.94 14.59
CA ASN A 70 8.17 -10.38 14.74
C ASN A 70 7.21 -10.69 15.90
N SER A 71 6.25 -11.59 15.70
CA SER A 71 5.40 -12.07 16.78
C SER A 71 6.17 -13.12 17.61
N GLY A 72 6.21 -12.96 18.94
CA GLY A 72 6.54 -14.07 19.83
C GLY A 72 7.63 -13.87 20.89
N ASP A 73 8.25 -12.69 21.03
CA ASP A 73 9.18 -12.40 22.14
C ASP A 73 8.95 -10.97 22.67
N PHE A 74 7.88 -10.80 23.46
CA PHE A 74 7.58 -9.59 24.22
C PHE A 74 7.40 -9.93 25.69
#